data_AF-A0A353N9B8-F1
#
_entry.id   AF-A0A353N9B8-F1
#
_cell.length_a   1.000
_cell.length_b   1.000
_cell.length_c   1.000
_cell.angle_alpha   90.00
_cell.angle_beta   90.00
_cell.angle_gamma   90.00
#
_symmetry.space_group_name_H-M   'P 1'
#
loop_
_entity.id
_entity.type
_entity.pdbx_description
1 polymer ?
#
loop_
_entity_poly.entity_id
_entity_poly.type
_entity_poly.pdbx_seq_one_letter_code
_entity_poly.pdbx_strand_id
1 'polypeptide(L)'
;MLKTSVVQTTIKRETWASRIGFIFAAASWSIGLGNIWRFPYITGQYGGAAFLLVYLAVAVVMGIPLMIVEYHLGRESQSSPIAGNIKLTKNKIWQLGGIFGFIGGLMIFSYYVMIIGWVLRYTVSFLTGTFRGQSMEAISLWFDSLYTNTGVTLIYEVIVLAVLGVIVARGLVKGVEAVSKIAMPAMVVLFAGLAIYALTLPGATEGLAFYLKPDFSKLSFKAVIAAIGQVFLSIGVGQGASWVYGSYLKKDDDIPSDISKVVIMDTGFAFLAGLVIFPAAFAVGVQPDAGFGLLFKT
;
A
#
# COMPACT_ATOMS: atom_id res chain seq x y z
N MET A 1 43.13 -31.06 21.78
CA MET A 1 41.73 -30.81 21.35
C MET A 1 41.41 -29.35 21.56
N LEU A 2 41.52 -28.53 20.51
CA LEU A 2 41.13 -27.12 20.54
C LEU A 2 39.60 -27.04 20.44
N LYS A 3 38.94 -26.61 21.52
CA LYS A 3 37.53 -26.24 21.49
C LYS A 3 37.44 -24.90 20.74
N THR A 4 37.04 -24.93 19.49
CA THR A 4 36.57 -23.75 18.76
C THR A 4 35.30 -23.26 19.44
N SER A 5 35.43 -22.26 20.33
CA SER A 5 34.29 -21.49 20.81
C SER A 5 33.75 -20.69 19.64
N VAL A 6 32.70 -21.22 19.00
CA VAL A 6 31.85 -20.42 18.11
C VAL A 6 31.26 -19.31 18.98
N VAL A 7 31.79 -18.10 18.83
CA VAL A 7 31.16 -16.90 19.39
C VAL A 7 29.82 -16.77 18.65
N GLN A 8 28.74 -17.27 19.26
CA GLN A 8 27.40 -16.87 18.86
C GLN A 8 27.27 -15.38 19.18
N THR A 9 27.59 -14.52 18.21
CA THR A 9 27.05 -13.16 18.19
C THR A 9 25.54 -13.30 18.11
N THR A 10 24.90 -13.36 19.27
CA THR A 10 23.45 -13.23 19.40
C THR A 10 23.13 -11.79 19.03
N ILE A 11 22.95 -11.54 17.73
CA ILE A 11 22.43 -10.26 17.24
C ILE A 11 21.09 -10.08 17.94
N LYS A 12 21.05 -9.17 18.90
CA LYS A 12 19.84 -8.85 19.66
C LYS A 12 18.79 -8.36 18.65
N ARG A 13 17.65 -9.04 18.59
CA ARG A 13 16.53 -8.64 17.72
C ARG A 13 16.19 -7.18 18.00
N GLU A 14 16.08 -6.39 16.95
CA GLU A 14 15.67 -4.99 17.06
C GLU A 14 14.22 -4.89 17.53
N THR A 15 13.83 -3.74 18.07
CA THR A 15 12.45 -3.38 18.39
C THR A 15 12.23 -1.95 17.91
N TRP A 16 10.98 -1.55 17.69
CA TRP A 16 10.66 -0.17 17.33
C TRP A 16 11.27 0.83 18.31
N ALA A 17 11.93 1.87 17.80
CA ALA A 17 12.61 2.84 18.66
C ALA A 17 11.60 3.75 19.38
N SER A 18 10.42 3.95 18.80
CA SER A 18 9.36 4.82 19.34
C SER A 18 7.98 4.36 18.88
N ARG A 19 6.95 4.62 19.70
CA ARG A 19 5.54 4.34 19.35
C ARG A 19 5.10 5.05 18.07
N ILE A 20 5.50 6.32 17.90
CA ILE A 20 5.23 7.07 16.67
C ILE A 20 5.97 6.46 15.47
N GLY A 21 7.21 6.02 15.66
CA GLY A 21 7.96 5.33 14.62
C GLY A 21 7.29 4.05 14.15
N PHE A 22 6.75 3.27 15.08
CA PHE A 22 5.92 2.11 14.76
C PHE A 22 4.67 2.52 13.96
N ILE A 23 3.86 3.44 14.46
CA ILE A 23 2.61 3.86 13.80
C ILE A 23 2.88 4.37 12.39
N PHE A 24 3.90 5.20 12.20
CA PHE A 24 4.25 5.73 10.88
C PHE A 24 4.81 4.66 9.94
N ALA A 25 5.60 3.72 10.44
CA ALA A 25 6.07 2.60 9.64
C ALA A 25 4.89 1.69 9.22
N ALA A 26 4.00 1.36 10.16
CA ALA A 26 2.81 0.56 9.88
C ALA A 26 1.86 1.29 8.90
N ALA A 27 1.66 2.60 9.07
CA ALA A 27 0.91 3.42 8.14
C ALA A 27 1.58 3.51 6.77
N SER A 28 2.91 3.64 6.69
CA SER A 28 3.65 3.62 5.41
C SER A 28 3.56 2.29 4.69
N TRP A 29 3.42 1.19 5.43
CA TRP A 29 3.21 -0.12 4.85
C TRP A 29 1.81 -0.24 4.23
N SER A 30 0.77 0.21 4.96
CA SER A 30 -0.61 0.18 4.45
C SER A 30 -0.83 1.20 3.33
N ILE A 31 -0.31 2.42 3.50
CA ILE A 31 -0.48 3.53 2.56
C ILE A 31 0.54 3.39 1.43
N GLY A 32 0.05 2.98 0.26
CA GLY A 32 0.90 2.84 -0.91
C GLY A 32 0.12 2.77 -2.21
N LEU A 33 0.59 1.91 -3.12
CA LEU A 33 -0.06 1.69 -4.41
C LEU A 33 -1.49 1.15 -4.26
N GLY A 34 -1.81 0.47 -3.15
CA GLY A 34 -3.17 0.07 -2.82
C GLY A 34 -4.15 1.25 -2.76
N ASN A 35 -3.72 2.39 -2.21
CA ASN A 35 -4.51 3.60 -2.02
C ASN A 35 -4.42 4.55 -3.21
N ILE A 36 -3.24 4.67 -3.82
CA ILE A 36 -2.97 5.66 -4.88
C ILE A 36 -3.38 5.14 -6.24
N TRP A 37 -3.06 3.88 -6.53
CA TRP A 37 -3.24 3.28 -7.83
C TRP A 37 -4.49 2.40 -7.85
N ARG A 38 -4.57 1.42 -6.93
CA ARG A 38 -5.63 0.41 -6.99
C ARG A 38 -7.01 0.93 -6.58
N PHE A 39 -7.05 1.65 -5.46
CA PHE A 39 -8.29 2.14 -4.88
C PHE A 39 -9.09 3.03 -5.86
N PRO A 40 -8.50 4.02 -6.56
CA PRO A 40 -9.25 4.86 -7.49
C PRO A 40 -9.82 4.06 -8.65
N TYR A 41 -9.05 3.16 -9.28
CA TYR A 41 -9.59 2.43 -10.44
C TYR A 41 -10.68 1.43 -10.04
N ILE A 42 -10.55 0.75 -8.91
CA ILE A 42 -11.60 -0.16 -8.40
C ILE A 42 -12.84 0.66 -8.04
N THR A 43 -12.67 1.80 -7.39
CA THR A 43 -13.79 2.69 -7.04
C THR A 43 -14.50 3.20 -8.29
N GLY A 44 -13.75 3.55 -9.34
CA GLY A 44 -14.30 3.92 -10.65
C GLY A 44 -15.13 2.80 -11.28
N GLN A 45 -14.62 1.57 -11.27
CA GLN A 45 -15.30 0.39 -11.83
C GLN A 45 -16.58 -0.01 -11.09
N TYR A 46 -16.66 0.25 -9.78
CA TYR A 46 -17.78 -0.21 -8.93
C TYR A 46 -18.71 0.91 -8.45
N GLY A 47 -18.76 2.03 -9.16
CA GLY A 47 -19.82 3.04 -8.96
C GLY A 47 -19.52 4.08 -7.88
N GLY A 48 -18.25 4.40 -7.65
CA GLY A 48 -17.85 5.60 -6.91
C GLY A 48 -18.24 5.55 -5.43
N ALA A 49 -19.03 6.53 -4.98
CA ALA A 49 -19.33 6.74 -3.56
C ALA A 49 -20.03 5.56 -2.87
N ALA A 50 -20.88 4.81 -3.57
CA ALA A 50 -21.54 3.64 -2.98
C ALA A 50 -20.52 2.52 -2.65
N PHE A 51 -19.54 2.31 -3.52
CA PHE A 51 -18.43 1.40 -3.26
C PHE A 51 -17.57 1.88 -2.09
N LEU A 52 -17.26 3.18 -2.03
CA LEU A 52 -16.50 3.78 -0.94
C LEU A 52 -17.16 3.50 0.42
N LEU A 53 -18.48 3.66 0.56
CA LEU A 53 -19.19 3.37 1.81
C LEU A 53 -19.04 1.91 2.25
N VAL A 54 -19.14 0.95 1.31
CA VAL A 54 -18.93 -0.47 1.61
C VAL A 54 -17.47 -0.74 1.99
N TYR A 55 -16.52 -0.15 1.28
CA TYR A 55 -15.09 -0.24 1.62
C TYR A 55 -14.81 0.27 3.05
N LEU A 56 -15.38 1.41 3.44
CA LEU A 56 -15.26 1.97 4.79
C LEU A 56 -15.85 1.02 5.85
N ALA A 57 -17.05 0.48 5.60
CA ALA A 57 -17.67 -0.47 6.51
C ALA A 57 -16.83 -1.74 6.68
N VAL A 58 -16.29 -2.29 5.58
CA VAL A 58 -15.42 -3.48 5.62
C VAL A 58 -14.10 -3.19 6.34
N ALA A 59 -13.50 -2.01 6.13
CA ALA A 59 -12.28 -1.61 6.81
C ALA A 59 -12.45 -1.61 8.34
N VAL A 60 -13.58 -1.11 8.83
CA VAL A 60 -13.90 -1.06 10.26
C VAL A 60 -14.28 -2.44 10.80
N VAL A 61 -15.20 -3.15 10.13
CA VAL A 61 -15.80 -4.39 10.66
C VAL A 61 -14.87 -5.60 10.52
N MET A 62 -14.08 -5.66 9.44
CA MET A 62 -13.18 -6.79 9.16
C MET A 62 -11.72 -6.38 9.22
N GLY A 63 -11.36 -5.24 8.62
CA GLY A 63 -9.97 -4.82 8.49
C GLY A 63 -9.29 -4.63 9.85
N ILE A 64 -9.85 -3.77 10.71
CA ILE A 64 -9.30 -3.47 12.04
C ILE A 64 -9.19 -4.75 12.90
N PRO A 65 -10.24 -5.56 13.11
CA PRO A 65 -10.13 -6.74 13.97
C PRO A 65 -9.10 -7.76 13.47
N LEU A 66 -9.08 -8.04 12.15
CA LEU A 66 -8.15 -9.02 11.59
C LEU A 66 -6.70 -8.53 11.67
N MET A 67 -6.46 -7.24 11.41
CA MET A 67 -5.13 -6.66 11.55
C MET A 67 -4.67 -6.73 13.01
N ILE A 68 -5.53 -6.39 13.99
CA ILE A 68 -5.21 -6.53 15.42
C ILE A 68 -4.78 -7.96 15.77
N VAL A 69 -5.48 -8.97 15.24
CA VAL A 69 -5.13 -10.39 15.46
C VAL A 69 -3.74 -10.70 14.90
N GLU A 70 -3.44 -10.32 13.66
CA GLU A 70 -2.11 -10.56 13.08
C GLU A 70 -0.98 -9.87 13.85
N TYR A 71 -1.20 -8.64 14.31
CA TYR A 71 -0.23 -7.92 15.13
C TYR A 71 -0.01 -8.60 16.49
N HIS A 72 -1.07 -9.11 17.12
CA HIS A 72 -0.96 -9.88 18.36
C HIS A 72 -0.18 -11.18 18.15
N LEU A 73 -0.48 -11.92 17.09
CA LEU A 73 0.22 -13.15 16.75
C LEU A 73 1.70 -12.88 16.49
N GLY A 74 2.02 -11.80 15.78
CA GLY A 74 3.38 -11.30 15.61
C GLY A 74 4.08 -11.02 16.92
N ARG A 75 3.45 -10.21 17.78
CA ARG A 75 4.01 -9.83 19.08
C ARG A 75 4.25 -11.04 19.98
N GLU A 76 3.33 -11.98 20.02
CA GLU A 76 3.46 -13.19 20.85
C GLU A 76 4.56 -14.12 20.32
N SER A 77 4.66 -14.26 19.00
CA SER A 77 5.66 -15.14 18.40
C SER A 77 7.07 -14.57 18.44
N GLN A 78 7.23 -13.24 18.34
CA GLN A 78 8.51 -12.52 18.16
C GLN A 78 9.34 -13.10 17.01
N SER A 79 8.66 -13.54 15.95
CA SER A 79 9.26 -14.24 14.80
C SER A 79 8.45 -14.01 13.53
N SER A 80 8.98 -14.46 12.38
CA SER A 80 8.28 -14.38 11.09
C SER A 80 6.98 -15.21 11.07
N PRO A 81 6.04 -14.97 10.14
CA PRO A 81 4.77 -15.70 10.09
C PRO A 81 4.93 -17.23 10.09
N ILE A 82 5.88 -17.76 9.32
CA ILE A 82 6.13 -19.20 9.23
C ILE A 82 6.66 -19.74 10.56
N ALA A 83 7.76 -19.17 11.07
CA ALA A 83 8.36 -19.60 12.34
C ALA A 83 7.42 -19.36 13.53
N GLY A 84 6.62 -18.30 13.46
CA GLY A 84 5.65 -17.92 14.48
C GLY A 84 4.51 -18.88 14.59
N ASN A 85 3.90 -19.28 13.47
CA ASN A 85 2.85 -20.31 13.51
C ASN A 85 3.39 -21.66 14.02
N ILE A 86 4.61 -22.06 13.66
CA ILE A 86 5.24 -23.28 14.21
C ILE A 86 5.43 -23.17 15.73
N LYS A 87 5.79 -21.99 16.24
CA LYS A 87 5.98 -21.73 17.67
C LYS A 87 4.66 -21.68 18.45
N LEU A 88 3.62 -21.09 17.86
CA LEU A 88 2.34 -20.83 18.54
C LEU A 88 1.39 -22.04 18.53
N THR A 89 1.53 -22.97 17.58
CA THR A 89 0.62 -24.12 17.49
C THR A 89 1.29 -25.38 16.97
N LYS A 90 0.87 -26.54 17.53
CA LYS A 90 1.29 -27.88 17.07
C LYS A 90 0.42 -28.41 15.93
N ASN A 91 -0.70 -27.77 15.62
CA ASN A 91 -1.61 -28.21 14.57
C ASN A 91 -1.07 -27.78 13.20
N LYS A 92 -0.79 -28.77 12.35
CA LYS A 92 -0.21 -28.56 11.02
C LYS A 92 -1.09 -27.71 10.09
N ILE A 93 -2.41 -27.74 10.25
CA ILE A 93 -3.34 -26.94 9.42
C ILE A 93 -3.13 -25.46 9.69
N TRP A 94 -3.05 -25.06 10.96
CA TRP A 94 -2.82 -23.66 11.34
C TRP A 94 -1.42 -23.18 10.97
N GLN A 95 -0.43 -24.08 10.92
CA GLN A 95 0.91 -23.76 10.42
C GLN A 95 0.92 -23.33 8.94
N LEU A 96 -0.05 -23.79 8.14
CA LEU A 96 -0.17 -23.36 6.75
C LEU A 96 -0.47 -21.86 6.61
N GLY A 97 -1.09 -21.22 7.63
CA GLY A 97 -1.38 -19.79 7.59
C GLY A 97 -0.14 -18.93 7.38
N GLY A 98 0.98 -19.29 8.02
CA GLY A 98 2.26 -18.60 7.81
C GLY A 98 2.83 -18.78 6.40
N ILE A 99 2.60 -19.94 5.78
CA ILE A 99 3.03 -20.24 4.41
C ILE A 99 2.16 -19.48 3.40
N PHE A 100 0.84 -19.50 3.56
CA PHE A 100 -0.07 -18.75 2.70
C PHE A 100 0.18 -17.24 2.78
N GLY A 101 0.43 -16.71 3.99
CA GLY A 101 0.82 -15.32 4.15
C GLY A 101 2.11 -14.98 3.42
N PHE A 102 3.14 -15.83 3.53
CA PHE A 102 4.40 -15.64 2.80
C PHE A 102 4.21 -15.67 1.27
N ILE A 103 3.49 -16.66 0.75
CA ILE A 103 3.20 -16.75 -0.69
C ILE A 103 2.39 -15.54 -1.16
N GLY A 104 1.37 -15.13 -0.38
CA GLY A 104 0.58 -13.92 -0.64
C GLY A 104 1.43 -12.66 -0.74
N GLY A 105 2.31 -12.45 0.24
CA GLY A 105 3.27 -11.34 0.24
C GLY A 105 4.22 -11.39 -0.95
N LEU A 106 4.73 -12.58 -1.32
CA LEU A 106 5.62 -12.74 -2.47
C LEU A 106 4.93 -12.44 -3.80
N MET A 107 3.67 -12.89 -3.97
CA MET A 107 2.87 -12.60 -5.16
C MET A 107 2.55 -11.11 -5.29
N ILE A 108 2.33 -10.41 -4.18
CA ILE A 108 2.08 -8.97 -4.21
C ILE A 108 3.37 -8.20 -4.49
N PHE A 109 4.45 -8.61 -3.84
CA PHE A 109 5.77 -8.02 -4.04
C PHE A 109 6.20 -8.08 -5.51
N SER A 110 5.96 -9.18 -6.22
CA SER A 110 6.42 -9.35 -7.61
C SER A 110 5.84 -8.29 -8.55
N TYR A 111 4.54 -8.00 -8.50
CA TYR A 111 3.94 -6.97 -9.36
C TYR A 111 4.06 -5.56 -8.78
N TYR A 112 4.19 -5.39 -7.45
CA TYR A 112 4.40 -4.08 -6.85
C TYR A 112 5.72 -3.47 -7.30
N VAL A 113 6.79 -4.25 -7.36
CA VAL A 113 8.12 -3.78 -7.81
C VAL A 113 8.05 -3.26 -9.25
N MET A 114 7.30 -3.94 -10.12
CA MET A 114 7.02 -3.49 -11.50
C MET A 114 6.36 -2.11 -11.53
N ILE A 115 5.27 -1.93 -10.76
CA ILE A 115 4.52 -0.66 -10.74
C ILE A 115 5.39 0.48 -10.18
N ILE A 116 6.18 0.23 -9.13
CA ILE A 116 7.13 1.22 -8.61
C ILE A 116 8.19 1.56 -9.66
N GLY A 117 8.62 0.57 -10.46
CA GLY A 117 9.52 0.78 -11.59
C GLY A 117 8.94 1.75 -12.63
N TRP A 118 7.65 1.62 -12.96
CA TRP A 118 6.99 2.61 -13.83
C TRP A 118 6.91 3.99 -13.19
N VAL A 119 6.56 4.09 -11.90
CA VAL A 119 6.55 5.38 -11.18
C VAL A 119 7.92 6.05 -11.23
N LEU A 120 9.00 5.28 -11.07
CA LEU A 120 10.37 5.79 -11.20
C LEU A 120 10.67 6.24 -12.64
N ARG A 121 10.22 5.49 -13.66
CA ARG A 121 10.31 5.88 -15.07
C ARG A 121 9.56 7.17 -15.38
N TYR A 122 8.35 7.34 -14.82
CA TYR A 122 7.57 8.58 -14.91
C TYR A 122 8.30 9.74 -14.25
N THR A 123 8.86 9.52 -13.06
CA THR A 123 9.66 10.53 -12.33
C THR A 123 10.80 11.04 -13.21
N VAL A 124 11.55 10.14 -13.84
CA VAL A 124 12.62 10.51 -14.79
C VAL A 124 12.06 11.31 -15.97
N SER A 125 10.97 10.86 -16.61
CA SER A 125 10.34 11.59 -17.73
C SER A 125 9.91 13.01 -17.37
N PHE A 126 9.33 13.21 -16.18
CA PHE A 126 8.92 14.54 -15.71
C PHE A 126 10.14 15.44 -15.48
N LEU A 127 11.21 14.91 -14.89
CA LEU A 127 12.45 15.65 -14.65
C LEU A 127 13.19 16.00 -15.95
N THR A 128 13.16 15.13 -16.96
CA THR A 128 13.77 15.38 -18.28
C THR A 128 12.87 16.19 -19.22
N GLY A 129 11.66 16.55 -18.80
CA GLY A 129 10.73 17.35 -19.59
C GLY A 129 10.07 16.62 -20.77
N THR A 130 10.03 15.28 -20.75
CA THR A 130 9.48 14.45 -21.84
C THR A 130 8.03 14.76 -22.18
N PHE A 131 7.24 15.18 -21.19
CA PHE A 131 5.81 15.46 -21.37
C PHE A 131 5.48 16.94 -21.65
N ARG A 132 6.48 17.82 -21.78
CA ARG A 132 6.23 19.25 -22.03
C ARG A 132 5.64 19.44 -23.41
N GLY A 133 4.46 20.09 -23.47
CA GLY A 133 3.75 20.37 -24.72
C GLY A 133 3.14 19.13 -25.39
N GLN A 134 3.11 17.98 -24.72
CA GLN A 134 2.45 16.78 -25.23
C GLN A 134 0.94 16.83 -24.97
N SER A 135 0.15 16.25 -25.87
CA SER A 135 -1.28 16.07 -25.65
C SER A 135 -1.55 14.89 -24.71
N MET A 136 -2.75 14.82 -24.14
CA MET A 136 -3.14 13.72 -23.24
C MET A 136 -3.17 12.36 -23.95
N GLU A 137 -3.51 12.36 -25.25
CA GLU A 137 -3.46 11.17 -26.11
C GLU A 137 -2.03 10.69 -26.30
N ALA A 138 -1.08 11.61 -26.52
CA ALA A 138 0.33 11.27 -26.66
C ALA A 138 0.89 10.67 -25.35
N ILE A 139 0.51 11.21 -24.20
CA ILE A 139 0.89 10.67 -22.87
C ILE A 139 0.27 9.27 -22.67
N SER A 140 -0.99 9.09 -23.06
CA SER A 140 -1.67 7.78 -22.97
C SER A 140 -0.99 6.71 -23.85
N LEU A 141 -0.64 7.05 -25.08
CA LEU A 141 0.09 6.15 -25.99
C LEU A 141 1.51 5.86 -25.49
N TRP A 142 2.16 6.85 -24.90
CA TRP A 142 3.46 6.68 -24.27
C TRP A 142 3.40 5.68 -23.12
N PHE A 143 2.35 5.72 -22.30
CA PHE A 143 2.13 4.72 -21.26
C PHE A 143 1.92 3.34 -21.84
N ASP A 144 1.11 3.20 -22.89
CA ASP A 144 0.84 1.91 -23.52
C ASP A 144 2.13 1.30 -24.12
N SER A 145 3.03 2.14 -24.63
CA SER A 145 4.39 1.75 -25.04
C SER A 145 5.25 1.30 -23.85
N LEU A 146 5.21 2.02 -22.73
CA LEU A 146 5.96 1.62 -21.52
C LEU A 146 5.44 0.28 -20.95
N TYR A 147 4.12 0.14 -20.87
CA TYR A 147 3.44 -1.05 -20.35
C TYR A 147 3.83 -2.32 -21.12
N THR A 148 4.01 -2.20 -22.44
CA THR A 148 4.42 -3.33 -23.31
C THR A 148 5.94 -3.51 -23.40
N ASN A 149 6.74 -2.55 -22.90
CA ASN A 149 8.19 -2.60 -22.97
C ASN A 149 8.79 -3.28 -21.74
N THR A 150 8.95 -4.60 -21.84
CA THR A 150 9.53 -5.43 -20.79
C THR A 150 10.98 -5.03 -20.48
N GLY A 151 11.77 -4.65 -21.49
CA GLY A 151 13.20 -4.32 -21.30
C GLY A 151 13.40 -3.09 -20.43
N VAL A 152 12.67 -2.00 -20.73
CA VAL A 152 12.71 -0.77 -19.93
C VAL A 152 12.15 -1.05 -18.53
N THR A 153 11.02 -1.75 -18.43
CA THR A 153 10.40 -2.07 -17.13
C THR A 153 11.37 -2.83 -16.22
N LEU A 154 12.04 -3.87 -16.73
CA LEU A 154 13.01 -4.66 -15.97
C LEU A 154 14.19 -3.83 -15.45
N ILE A 155 14.70 -2.87 -16.23
CA ILE A 155 15.79 -1.99 -15.80
C ILE A 155 15.36 -1.19 -14.56
N TYR A 156 14.17 -0.61 -14.59
CA TYR A 156 13.64 0.17 -13.47
C TYR A 156 13.29 -0.71 -12.27
N GLU A 157 12.80 -1.93 -12.47
CA GLU A 157 12.60 -2.92 -11.40
C GLU A 157 13.91 -3.25 -10.67
N VAL A 158 15.00 -3.51 -11.40
CA VAL A 158 16.31 -3.79 -10.81
C VAL A 158 16.80 -2.61 -9.96
N ILE A 159 16.60 -1.37 -10.44
CA ILE A 159 16.94 -0.17 -9.67
C ILE A 159 16.11 -0.10 -8.38
N VAL A 160 14.79 -0.36 -8.46
CA VAL A 160 13.91 -0.39 -7.28
C VAL A 160 14.36 -1.45 -6.29
N LEU A 161 14.66 -2.67 -6.75
CA LEU A 161 15.16 -3.75 -5.89
C LEU A 161 16.48 -3.42 -5.22
N ALA A 162 17.39 -2.75 -5.93
CA ALA A 162 18.66 -2.29 -5.35
C ALA A 162 18.42 -1.28 -4.21
N VAL A 163 17.55 -0.29 -4.42
CA VAL A 163 17.19 0.71 -3.41
C VAL A 163 16.52 0.05 -2.20
N LEU A 164 15.54 -0.83 -2.43
CA LEU A 164 14.88 -1.59 -1.36
C LEU A 164 15.88 -2.45 -0.58
N GLY A 165 16.80 -3.13 -1.29
CA GLY A 165 17.88 -3.91 -0.68
C GLY A 165 18.76 -3.09 0.23
N VAL A 166 19.15 -1.87 -0.17
CA VAL A 166 19.93 -0.95 0.67
C VAL A 166 19.17 -0.53 1.92
N ILE A 167 17.87 -0.23 1.81
CA ILE A 167 17.04 0.16 2.96
C ILE A 167 16.90 -1.01 3.94
N VAL A 168 16.59 -2.21 3.44
CA VAL A 168 16.42 -3.41 4.28
C VAL A 168 17.74 -3.82 4.93
N ALA A 169 18.87 -3.69 4.22
CA ALA A 169 20.20 -3.99 4.77
C ALA A 169 20.60 -3.07 5.93
N ARG A 170 19.99 -1.88 6.06
CA ARG A 170 20.20 -0.96 7.20
C ARG A 170 19.39 -1.35 8.45
N GLY A 171 18.56 -2.39 8.39
CA GLY A 171 17.77 -2.87 9.51
C GLY A 171 16.46 -2.11 9.72
N LEU A 172 15.76 -2.44 10.81
CA LEU A 172 14.44 -1.90 11.15
C LEU A 172 14.52 -0.42 11.47
N VAL A 173 15.39 -0.03 12.40
CA VAL A 173 15.41 1.34 12.93
C VAL A 173 16.08 2.31 11.98
N LYS A 174 17.29 1.98 11.48
CA LYS A 174 18.07 2.87 10.60
C LYS A 174 17.66 2.79 9.12
N GLY A 175 16.92 1.76 8.73
CA GLY A 175 16.37 1.59 7.39
C GLY A 175 14.91 1.97 7.34
N VAL A 176 14.04 1.02 7.69
CA VAL A 176 12.59 1.13 7.51
C VAL A 176 11.99 2.30 8.30
N GLU A 177 12.18 2.34 9.62
CA GLU A 177 11.61 3.38 10.50
C GLU A 177 12.10 4.78 10.11
N ALA A 178 13.39 4.93 9.78
CA ALA A 178 13.98 6.20 9.40
C ALA A 178 13.37 6.77 8.10
N VAL A 179 13.17 5.92 7.08
CA VAL A 179 12.56 6.34 5.81
C VAL A 179 11.08 6.65 6.01
N SER A 180 10.33 5.78 6.71
CA SER A 180 8.89 5.95 6.94
C SER A 180 8.56 7.25 7.70
N LYS A 181 9.39 7.66 8.66
CA LYS A 181 9.21 8.91 9.41
C LYS A 181 9.22 10.17 8.54
N ILE A 182 9.91 10.12 7.40
CA ILE A 182 10.03 11.25 6.46
C ILE A 182 9.03 11.10 5.32
N ALA A 183 8.97 9.91 4.72
CA ALA A 183 8.12 9.64 3.56
C ALA A 183 6.63 9.82 3.87
N MET A 184 6.18 9.35 5.04
CA MET A 184 4.76 9.35 5.39
C MET A 184 4.17 10.77 5.50
N PRO A 185 4.74 11.71 6.30
CA PRO A 185 4.22 13.08 6.32
C PRO A 185 4.36 13.79 4.98
N ALA A 186 5.46 13.57 4.25
CA ALA A 186 5.69 14.19 2.95
C ALA A 186 4.62 13.77 1.93
N MET A 187 4.25 12.48 1.89
CA MET A 187 3.19 11.98 1.04
C MET A 187 1.83 12.61 1.37
N VAL A 188 1.48 12.74 2.65
CA VAL A 188 0.21 13.36 3.07
C VAL A 188 0.15 14.82 2.64
N VAL A 189 1.20 15.59 2.88
CA VAL A 189 1.26 17.01 2.49
C VAL A 189 1.16 17.16 0.97
N LEU A 190 1.89 16.33 0.22
CA LEU A 190 1.86 16.35 -1.24
C LEU A 190 0.45 16.05 -1.77
N PHE A 191 -0.18 14.97 -1.31
CA PHE A 191 -1.52 14.59 -1.77
C PHE A 191 -2.59 15.59 -1.33
N ALA A 192 -2.45 16.22 -0.16
CA ALA A 192 -3.35 17.29 0.26
C ALA A 192 -3.25 18.50 -0.69
N GLY A 193 -2.03 18.90 -1.05
CA GLY A 193 -1.80 19.96 -2.04
C GLY A 193 -2.36 19.59 -3.42
N LEU A 194 -2.13 18.35 -3.88
CA LEU A 194 -2.67 17.87 -5.14
C LEU A 194 -4.20 17.81 -5.15
N ALA A 195 -4.84 17.44 -4.04
CA ALA A 195 -6.29 17.40 -3.95
C ALA A 195 -6.87 18.82 -4.06
N ILE A 196 -6.28 19.80 -3.37
CA ILE A 196 -6.67 21.20 -3.49
C ILE A 196 -6.53 21.67 -4.94
N TYR A 197 -5.40 21.36 -5.60
CA TYR A 197 -5.18 21.72 -7.00
C TYR A 197 -6.18 21.03 -7.93
N ALA A 198 -6.41 19.73 -7.79
CA ALA A 198 -7.31 18.95 -8.62
C ALA A 198 -8.75 19.51 -8.58
N LEU A 199 -9.19 20.02 -7.43
CA LEU A 199 -10.49 20.67 -7.27
C LEU A 199 -10.62 22.02 -8.00
N THR A 200 -9.50 22.63 -8.39
CA THR A 200 -9.49 23.89 -9.18
C THR A 200 -9.53 23.65 -10.69
N LEU A 201 -9.39 22.40 -11.14
CA LEU A 201 -9.37 22.08 -12.57
C LEU A 201 -10.77 22.23 -13.20
N PRO A 202 -10.85 22.63 -14.48
CA PRO A 202 -12.11 22.59 -15.23
C PRO A 202 -12.68 21.16 -15.24
N GLY A 203 -13.97 20.96 -14.96
CA GLY A 203 -14.55 19.60 -14.92
C GLY A 203 -14.35 18.85 -13.59
N ALA A 204 -13.68 19.46 -12.60
CA ALA A 204 -13.47 18.88 -11.28
C ALA A 204 -14.79 18.59 -10.54
N THR A 205 -15.82 19.40 -10.78
CA THR A 205 -17.12 19.31 -10.08
C THR A 205 -17.85 18.01 -10.43
N GLU A 206 -17.78 17.59 -11.70
CA GLU A 206 -18.33 16.33 -12.20
C GLU A 206 -17.58 15.13 -11.62
N GLY A 207 -16.24 15.18 -11.59
CA GLY A 207 -15.43 14.14 -10.97
C GLY A 207 -15.68 14.02 -9.47
N LEU A 208 -15.86 15.14 -8.78
CA LEU A 208 -16.22 15.17 -7.37
C LEU A 208 -17.62 14.60 -7.13
N ALA A 209 -18.59 14.97 -7.98
CA ALA A 209 -19.95 14.43 -7.91
C ALA A 209 -19.96 12.92 -8.13
N PHE A 210 -19.18 12.39 -9.08
CA PHE A 210 -19.02 10.95 -9.27
C PHE A 210 -18.44 10.27 -8.02
N TYR A 211 -17.43 10.89 -7.40
CA TYR A 211 -16.73 10.29 -6.27
C TYR A 211 -17.53 10.33 -4.96
N LEU A 212 -18.32 11.39 -4.73
CA LEU A 212 -18.98 11.64 -3.45
C LEU A 212 -20.49 11.42 -3.45
N LYS A 213 -21.16 11.38 -4.61
CA LYS A 213 -22.61 11.15 -4.68
C LYS A 213 -22.90 9.64 -4.79
N PRO A 214 -23.48 9.00 -3.75
CA PRO A 214 -23.70 7.57 -3.77
C PRO A 214 -24.82 7.20 -4.76
N ASP A 215 -24.53 6.21 -5.59
CA ASP A 215 -25.49 5.54 -6.46
C ASP A 215 -25.54 4.04 -6.11
N PHE A 216 -26.47 3.67 -5.24
CA PHE A 216 -26.63 2.29 -4.78
C PHE A 216 -27.14 1.35 -5.88
N SER A 217 -27.63 1.86 -7.01
CA SER A 217 -28.03 1.00 -8.14
C SER A 217 -26.83 0.28 -8.78
N LYS A 218 -25.62 0.83 -8.61
CA LYS A 218 -24.36 0.24 -9.10
C LYS A 218 -23.73 -0.74 -8.12
N LEU A 219 -24.28 -0.87 -6.91
CA LEU A 219 -23.74 -1.75 -5.89
C LEU A 219 -24.21 -3.19 -6.13
N SER A 220 -23.32 -3.99 -6.74
CA SER A 220 -23.55 -5.42 -6.96
C SER A 220 -22.85 -6.27 -5.90
N PHE A 221 -23.20 -7.56 -5.82
CA PHE A 221 -22.46 -8.52 -4.99
C PHE A 221 -20.96 -8.57 -5.35
N LYS A 222 -20.62 -8.41 -6.63
CA LYS A 222 -19.23 -8.30 -7.09
C LYS A 222 -18.53 -7.06 -6.51
N ALA A 223 -19.23 -5.94 -6.40
CA ALA A 223 -18.70 -4.72 -5.79
C ALA A 223 -18.35 -4.93 -4.31
N VAL A 224 -19.19 -5.67 -3.57
CA VAL A 224 -18.93 -6.03 -2.16
C VAL A 224 -17.69 -6.92 -2.03
N ILE A 225 -17.55 -7.95 -2.87
CA ILE A 225 -16.34 -8.80 -2.90
C ILE A 225 -15.11 -7.97 -3.25
N ALA A 226 -15.22 -7.07 -4.22
CA ALA A 226 -14.12 -6.19 -4.61
C ALA A 226 -13.72 -5.24 -3.48
N ALA A 227 -14.68 -4.73 -2.69
CA ALA A 227 -14.42 -3.90 -1.52
C ALA A 227 -13.66 -4.68 -0.44
N ILE A 228 -14.06 -5.93 -0.17
CA ILE A 228 -13.32 -6.83 0.74
C ILE A 228 -11.89 -7.05 0.25
N GLY A 229 -11.71 -7.44 -1.01
CA GLY A 229 -10.38 -7.63 -1.59
C GLY A 229 -9.54 -6.35 -1.55
N GLN A 230 -10.14 -5.18 -1.77
CA GLN A 230 -9.47 -3.89 -1.68
C GLN A 230 -9.02 -3.58 -0.25
N VAL A 231 -9.85 -3.81 0.78
CA VAL A 231 -9.44 -3.63 2.18
C VAL A 231 -8.26 -4.54 2.51
N PHE A 232 -8.35 -5.84 2.22
CA PHE A 232 -7.28 -6.79 2.53
C PHE A 232 -5.95 -6.43 1.85
N LEU A 233 -6.01 -5.92 0.62
CA LEU A 233 -4.81 -5.42 -0.05
C LEU A 233 -4.30 -4.11 0.57
N SER A 234 -5.18 -3.14 0.81
CA SER A 234 -4.85 -1.79 1.31
C SER A 234 -4.12 -1.88 2.65
N ILE A 235 -4.73 -2.52 3.66
CA ILE A 235 -4.11 -2.60 4.99
C ILE A 235 -3.09 -3.74 5.12
N GLY A 236 -2.97 -4.61 4.11
CA GLY A 236 -1.97 -5.68 4.07
C GLY A 236 -2.29 -6.92 4.92
N VAL A 237 -3.56 -7.13 5.27
CA VAL A 237 -4.01 -8.28 6.08
C VAL A 237 -3.92 -9.58 5.28
N GLY A 238 -3.48 -10.65 5.94
CA GLY A 238 -3.35 -11.98 5.34
C GLY A 238 -2.05 -12.20 4.58
N GLN A 239 -1.16 -11.19 4.51
CA GLN A 239 0.10 -11.23 3.77
C GLN A 239 1.33 -11.39 4.68
N GLY A 240 1.12 -11.45 5.99
CA GLY A 240 2.18 -11.62 6.99
C GLY A 240 2.98 -10.37 7.33
N ALA A 241 2.79 -9.24 6.65
CA ALA A 241 3.47 -7.98 6.98
C ALA A 241 3.06 -7.44 8.36
N SER A 242 1.77 -7.41 8.68
CA SER A 242 1.24 -7.05 10.01
C SER A 242 1.86 -7.91 11.12
N TRP A 243 2.02 -9.20 10.86
CA TRP A 243 2.70 -10.12 11.78
C TRP A 243 4.17 -9.75 11.96
N VAL A 244 4.90 -9.50 10.87
CA VAL A 244 6.31 -9.07 10.94
C VAL A 244 6.45 -7.77 11.73
N TYR A 245 5.61 -6.77 11.47
CA TYR A 245 5.65 -5.50 12.21
C TYR A 245 5.29 -5.69 13.68
N GLY A 246 4.29 -6.52 13.98
CA GLY A 246 3.90 -6.88 15.34
C GLY A 246 4.99 -7.62 16.11
N SER A 247 5.81 -8.41 15.43
CA SER A 247 6.92 -9.16 16.03
C SER A 247 8.09 -8.31 16.52
N TYR A 248 8.02 -6.99 16.33
CA TYR A 248 8.96 -6.00 16.86
C TYR A 248 8.34 -5.11 17.95
N LEU A 249 7.06 -5.31 18.28
CA LEU A 249 6.36 -4.62 19.37
C LEU A 249 6.79 -5.14 20.74
N LYS A 250 6.74 -4.26 21.72
CA LYS A 250 6.94 -4.56 23.14
C LYS A 250 5.62 -5.02 23.78
N LYS A 251 5.71 -5.65 24.95
CA LYS A 251 4.56 -6.25 25.64
C LYS A 251 3.53 -5.22 26.09
N ASP A 252 3.97 -4.00 26.36
CA ASP A 252 3.22 -2.85 26.86
C ASP A 252 2.62 -1.96 25.76
N ASP A 253 2.91 -2.24 24.48
CA ASP A 253 2.33 -1.48 23.37
C ASP A 253 0.82 -1.75 23.22
N ASP A 254 0.04 -0.67 23.03
CA ASP A 254 -1.41 -0.72 22.85
C ASP A 254 -1.77 -0.98 21.38
N ILE A 255 -1.83 -2.27 21.03
CA ILE A 255 -2.14 -2.73 19.67
C ILE A 255 -3.51 -2.23 19.19
N PRO A 256 -4.63 -2.40 19.93
CA PRO A 256 -5.94 -1.97 19.42
C PRO A 256 -5.98 -0.47 19.08
N SER A 257 -5.45 0.39 19.95
CA SER A 257 -5.41 1.84 19.69
C SER A 257 -4.54 2.18 18.50
N ASP A 258 -3.35 1.58 18.41
CA ASP A 258 -2.37 1.93 17.38
C ASP A 258 -2.77 1.43 16.00
N ILE A 259 -3.31 0.21 15.91
CA ILE A 259 -3.81 -0.34 14.65
C ILE A 259 -5.05 0.41 14.16
N SER A 260 -5.94 0.84 15.07
CA SER A 260 -7.08 1.68 14.69
C SER A 260 -6.62 2.99 14.05
N LYS A 261 -5.58 3.64 14.59
CA LYS A 261 -4.98 4.85 13.99
C LYS A 261 -4.39 4.57 12.61
N VAL A 262 -3.67 3.45 12.46
CA VAL A 262 -3.08 3.04 11.17
C VAL A 262 -4.16 2.86 10.12
N VAL A 263 -5.25 2.15 10.42
CA VAL A 263 -6.36 1.93 9.47
C VAL A 263 -7.09 3.23 9.15
N ILE A 264 -7.28 4.13 10.12
CA ILE A 264 -7.86 5.46 9.87
C ILE A 264 -6.95 6.28 8.93
N MET A 265 -5.64 6.26 9.15
CA MET A 265 -4.68 6.94 8.27
C MET A 265 -4.71 6.34 6.86
N ASP A 266 -4.73 5.01 6.74
CA ASP A 266 -4.83 4.28 5.47
C ASP A 266 -6.08 4.68 4.69
N THR A 267 -7.22 4.60 5.37
CA THR A 267 -8.53 4.91 4.81
C THR A 267 -8.64 6.38 4.42
N GLY A 268 -8.16 7.28 5.28
CA GLY A 268 -8.14 8.72 5.02
C GLY A 268 -7.25 9.06 3.81
N PHE A 269 -6.13 8.35 3.65
CA PHE A 269 -5.26 8.54 2.49
C PHE A 269 -5.88 7.98 1.20
N ALA A 270 -6.55 6.82 1.25
CA ALA A 270 -7.31 6.30 0.10
C ALA A 270 -8.42 7.27 -0.33
N PHE A 271 -9.11 7.87 0.65
CA PHE A 271 -10.10 8.91 0.38
C PHE A 271 -9.47 10.14 -0.30
N LEU A 272 -8.34 10.61 0.23
CA LEU A 272 -7.60 11.73 -0.34
C LEU A 272 -7.10 11.45 -1.76
N ALA A 273 -6.60 10.24 -2.03
CA ALA A 273 -6.20 9.82 -3.37
C ALA A 273 -7.37 9.85 -4.35
N GLY A 274 -8.56 9.43 -3.93
CA GLY A 274 -9.78 9.57 -4.74
C GLY A 274 -10.12 11.03 -5.06
N LEU A 275 -9.95 11.94 -4.09
CA LEU A 275 -10.14 13.39 -4.31
C LEU A 275 -9.12 14.01 -5.26
N VAL A 276 -7.95 13.39 -5.44
CA VAL A 276 -6.99 13.80 -6.48
C VAL A 276 -7.42 13.24 -7.83
N ILE A 277 -7.62 11.91 -7.91
CA ILE A 277 -7.73 11.21 -9.18
C ILE A 277 -9.05 11.50 -9.90
N PHE A 278 -10.20 11.49 -9.22
CA PHE A 278 -11.47 11.65 -9.94
C PHE A 278 -11.67 13.06 -10.52
N PRO A 279 -11.44 14.16 -9.76
CA PRO A 279 -11.50 15.50 -10.35
C PRO A 279 -10.50 15.69 -11.49
N ALA A 280 -9.26 15.22 -11.33
CA ALA A 280 -8.24 15.32 -12.37
C ALA A 280 -8.60 14.52 -13.62
N ALA A 281 -9.07 13.27 -13.47
CA ALA A 281 -9.45 12.41 -14.60
C ALA A 281 -10.56 13.04 -15.44
N PHE A 282 -11.60 13.58 -14.79
CA PHE A 282 -12.68 14.29 -15.48
C PHE A 282 -12.18 15.56 -16.18
N ALA A 283 -11.26 16.30 -15.57
CA ALA A 283 -10.68 17.49 -16.16
C ALA A 283 -9.89 17.20 -17.45
N VAL A 284 -9.22 16.05 -17.51
CA VAL A 284 -8.45 15.62 -18.69
C VAL A 284 -9.25 14.71 -19.64
N GLY A 285 -10.53 14.49 -19.39
CA GLY A 285 -11.42 13.67 -20.22
C GLY A 285 -11.17 12.15 -20.13
N VAL A 286 -10.45 11.69 -19.11
CA VAL A 286 -10.20 10.27 -18.84
C VAL A 286 -11.39 9.67 -18.11
N GLN A 287 -11.88 8.54 -18.60
CA GLN A 287 -13.01 7.84 -17.98
C GLN A 287 -12.60 7.24 -16.62
N PRO A 288 -13.43 7.39 -15.57
CA PRO A 288 -13.10 6.92 -14.23
C PRO A 288 -12.94 5.39 -14.13
N ASP A 289 -13.51 4.64 -15.07
CA ASP A 289 -13.42 3.18 -15.15
C ASP A 289 -12.28 2.68 -16.06
N ALA A 290 -11.34 3.56 -16.44
CA ALA A 290 -10.14 3.24 -17.25
C ALA A 290 -9.21 2.16 -16.64
N GLY A 291 -9.55 1.67 -15.44
CA GLY A 291 -8.95 0.49 -14.85
C GLY A 291 -7.49 0.73 -14.51
N PHE A 292 -6.67 -0.29 -14.77
CA PHE A 292 -5.27 -0.35 -14.36
C PHE A 292 -4.46 0.92 -14.73
N GLY A 293 -4.74 1.53 -15.89
CA GLY A 293 -4.03 2.70 -16.40
C GLY A 293 -4.50 4.05 -15.87
N LEU A 294 -5.58 4.11 -15.06
CA LEU A 294 -6.22 5.37 -14.66
C LEU A 294 -5.22 6.39 -14.08
N LEU A 295 -4.42 5.98 -13.10
CA LEU A 295 -3.40 6.83 -12.47
C LEU A 295 -2.34 7.33 -13.47
N PHE A 296 -1.95 6.50 -14.42
CA PHE A 296 -0.84 6.79 -15.34
C PHE A 296 -1.29 7.62 -16.56
N LYS A 297 -2.59 7.67 -16.81
CA LYS A 297 -3.20 8.44 -17.90
C LYS A 297 -3.88 9.74 -17.42
N THR A 298 -3.90 9.99 -16.11
CA THR A 298 -4.48 11.19 -15.46
C THR A 298 -3.37 12.10 -14.98
#